data_AF-A0A372IJ92-F1
#
_entry.id   AF-A0A372IJ92-F1
#
_cell.length_a   1.000
_cell.length_b   1.000
_cell.length_c   1.000
_cell.angle_alpha   90.00
_cell.angle_beta   90.00
_cell.angle_gamma   90.00
#
_symmetry.space_group_name_H-M   'P 1'
#
loop_
_entity.id
_entity.type
_entity.pdbx_description
1 polymer ?
#
loop_
_entity_poly.entity_id
_entity_poly.type
_entity_poly.pdbx_seq_one_letter_code
_entity_poly.pdbx_strand_id
1 'polypeptide(L)'
;MRRPKIKSQTDWERVKRESGADAPIAWEPEDGPYDPNDEAAVEAYWKAATIVRRPGQRGPQKAPTKERITIRLSHDIVEHFRSTGGGWQTRMDEALREWMKGRRKKAAK
;
A
#
# COMPACT_ATOMS: atom_id res chain seq x y z
N MET A 1 16.78 32.70 1.57
CA MET A 1 16.11 33.21 2.79
C MET A 1 15.68 32.04 3.68
N ARG A 2 16.05 32.02 4.97
CA ARG A 2 15.51 31.06 5.95
C ARG A 2 14.23 31.66 6.58
N ARG A 3 13.11 30.93 6.56
CA ARG A 3 11.86 31.36 7.24
C ARG A 3 12.12 31.47 8.76
N PRO A 4 11.69 32.56 9.43
CA PRO A 4 11.81 32.67 10.87
C PRO A 4 10.92 31.63 11.57
N LYS A 5 11.43 31.00 12.64
CA LYS A 5 10.66 30.06 13.47
C LYS A 5 9.59 30.83 14.24
N ILE A 6 8.32 30.59 13.90
CA ILE A 6 7.18 31.06 14.68
C ILE A 6 7.16 30.24 15.98
N LYS A 7 7.09 30.91 17.14
CA LYS A 7 6.92 30.22 18.43
C LYS A 7 5.54 29.55 18.44
N SER A 8 5.47 28.26 18.75
CA SER A 8 4.17 27.57 18.87
C SER A 8 3.38 28.21 20.00
N GLN A 9 2.12 28.56 19.73
CA GLN A 9 1.21 29.10 20.75
C GLN A 9 0.73 28.02 21.74
N THR A 10 1.01 26.76 21.45
CA THR A 10 0.69 25.61 22.28
C THR A 10 1.89 25.20 23.12
N ASP A 11 1.69 25.07 24.43
CA ASP A 11 2.62 24.43 25.35
C ASP A 11 2.58 22.91 25.15
N TRP A 12 3.52 22.39 24.37
CA TRP A 12 3.62 20.97 24.03
C TRP A 12 4.12 20.08 25.18
N GLU A 13 4.83 20.65 26.16
CA GLU A 13 5.29 19.89 27.32
C GLU A 13 4.12 19.58 28.25
N ARG A 14 3.21 20.54 28.44
CA ARG A 14 1.94 20.33 29.15
C ARG A 14 1.08 19.25 28.48
N VAL A 15 0.87 19.36 27.16
CA VAL A 15 0.02 18.42 26.41
C VAL A 15 0.54 16.99 26.49
N LYS A 16 1.86 16.79 26.40
CA LYS A 16 2.47 15.46 26.54
C LYS A 16 2.30 14.89 27.94
N ARG A 17 2.43 15.73 28.97
CA ARG A 17 2.22 15.32 30.37
C ARG A 17 0.76 14.92 30.61
N GLU A 18 -0.19 15.69 30.10
CA GLU A 18 -1.63 15.40 30.22
C GLU A 18 -2.02 14.14 29.43
N SER A 19 -1.50 13.96 28.21
CA SER A 19 -1.71 12.73 27.43
C SER A 19 -1.13 11.48 28.10
N GLY A 20 0.01 11.59 28.80
CA GLY A 20 0.59 10.47 29.53
C GLY A 20 -0.17 10.09 30.81
N ALA A 21 -1.07 10.95 31.29
CA ALA A 21 -1.90 10.66 32.46
C ALA A 21 -3.12 9.78 32.13
N ASP A 22 -3.46 9.63 30.85
CA ASP A 22 -4.57 8.79 30.36
C ASP A 22 -5.88 9.01 31.11
N ALA A 23 -6.17 10.28 31.43
CA ALA A 23 -7.37 10.64 32.16
C ALA A 23 -8.61 10.44 31.27
N PRO A 24 -9.70 9.86 31.80
CA PRO A 24 -10.95 9.71 31.06
C PRO A 24 -11.45 11.06 30.54
N ILE A 25 -11.82 11.09 29.28
CA ILE A 25 -12.41 12.25 28.63
C ILE A 25 -13.88 12.30 29.03
N ALA A 26 -14.39 13.46 29.46
CA ALA A 26 -15.83 13.61 29.68
C ALA A 26 -16.57 13.36 28.36
N TRP A 27 -17.46 12.37 28.35
CA TRP A 27 -18.25 12.00 27.17
C TRP A 27 -19.74 12.19 27.48
N GLU A 28 -20.42 12.98 26.65
CA GLU A 28 -21.87 13.01 26.59
C GLU A 28 -22.35 12.31 25.30
N PRO A 29 -23.51 11.60 25.31
CA PRO A 29 -24.03 10.93 24.11
C PRO A 29 -24.27 11.84 22.89
N GLU A 30 -24.27 13.16 23.07
CA GLU A 30 -24.37 14.14 21.98
C GLU A 30 -23.02 14.45 21.32
N ASP A 31 -21.89 14.24 22.00
CA ASP A 31 -20.55 14.63 21.53
C ASP A 31 -20.02 13.74 20.40
N GLY A 32 -20.54 12.51 20.27
CA GLY A 32 -20.00 11.58 19.29
C GLY A 32 -20.76 10.27 19.11
N PRO A 33 -20.41 9.52 18.05
CA PRO A 33 -21.09 8.29 17.68
C PRO A 33 -20.80 7.08 18.60
N TYR A 34 -19.85 7.19 19.52
CA TYR A 34 -19.47 6.19 20.52
C TYR A 34 -18.76 6.86 21.70
N ASP A 35 -18.71 6.19 22.86
CA ASP A 35 -17.93 6.60 24.02
C ASP A 35 -16.43 6.29 23.81
N PRO A 36 -15.54 7.29 23.73
CA PRO A 36 -14.11 7.08 23.54
C PRO A 36 -13.41 6.38 24.71
N ASN A 37 -14.01 6.37 25.90
CA ASN A 37 -13.45 5.73 27.09
C ASN A 37 -13.90 4.27 27.25
N ASP A 38 -14.86 3.80 26.44
CA ASP A 38 -15.27 2.41 26.38
C ASP A 38 -14.59 1.72 25.18
N GLU A 39 -13.57 0.92 25.48
CA GLU A 39 -12.81 0.17 24.48
C GLU A 39 -13.70 -0.70 23.57
N ALA A 40 -14.77 -1.29 24.11
CA ALA A 40 -15.67 -2.15 23.34
C ALA A 40 -16.51 -1.32 22.35
N ALA A 41 -16.95 -0.12 22.75
CA ALA A 41 -17.65 0.82 21.89
C ALA A 41 -16.74 1.33 20.76
N VAL A 42 -15.48 1.67 21.08
CA VAL A 42 -14.46 2.05 20.10
C VAL A 42 -14.25 0.93 19.08
N GLU A 43 -14.00 -0.30 19.53
CA GLU A 43 -13.76 -1.44 18.63
C GLU A 43 -14.97 -1.72 17.74
N ALA A 44 -16.17 -1.74 18.31
CA ALA A 44 -17.41 -2.00 17.56
C ALA A 44 -17.62 -0.97 16.44
N TYR A 45 -17.39 0.32 16.72
CA TYR A 45 -17.52 1.38 15.73
C TYR A 45 -16.50 1.24 14.60
N TRP A 46 -15.21 1.05 14.92
CA TRP A 46 -14.15 0.92 13.91
C TRP A 46 -14.24 -0.38 13.11
N LYS A 47 -14.76 -1.46 13.69
CA LYS A 47 -15.02 -2.72 12.99
C LYS A 47 -16.16 -2.59 11.97
N ALA A 48 -17.15 -1.76 12.26
CA ALA A 48 -18.25 -1.46 11.35
C ALA A 48 -17.91 -0.38 10.31
N ALA A 49 -16.82 0.37 10.52
CA ALA A 49 -16.44 1.47 9.66
C ALA A 49 -16.10 1.01 8.23
N THR A 50 -16.75 1.62 7.24
CA THR A 50 -16.44 1.38 5.82
C THR A 50 -15.32 2.32 5.36
N ILE A 51 -14.18 1.76 4.96
CA ILE A 51 -13.06 2.55 4.42
C ILE A 51 -13.39 2.97 2.98
N VAL A 52 -13.85 4.21 2.82
CA VAL A 52 -14.07 4.82 1.50
C VAL A 52 -12.74 5.33 0.94
N ARG A 53 -12.28 4.70 -0.16
CA ARG A 53 -11.07 5.16 -0.88
C ARG A 53 -11.41 6.36 -1.77
N ARG A 54 -10.53 7.36 -1.82
CA ARG A 54 -10.67 8.48 -2.74
C ARG A 54 -10.54 8.00 -4.20
N PRO A 55 -11.20 8.66 -5.17
CA PRO A 55 -10.98 8.41 -6.59
C PRO A 55 -9.48 8.47 -6.93
N GLY A 56 -8.96 7.44 -7.64
CA GLY A 56 -7.54 7.32 -8.01
C GLY A 56 -6.65 6.54 -7.03
N GLN A 57 -7.14 6.18 -5.84
CA GLN A 57 -6.42 5.29 -4.92
C GLN A 57 -6.53 3.84 -5.38
N ARG A 58 -5.40 3.24 -5.78
CA ARG A 58 -5.36 1.82 -6.15
C ARG A 58 -5.57 0.94 -4.91
N GLY A 59 -6.43 -0.06 -5.05
CA GLY A 59 -6.63 -1.07 -4.01
C GLY A 59 -5.39 -1.95 -3.80
N PRO A 60 -5.43 -2.85 -2.80
CA PRO A 60 -4.39 -3.85 -2.58
C PRO A 60 -4.08 -4.62 -3.87
N GLN A 61 -2.80 -4.92 -4.07
CA GLN A 61 -2.33 -5.69 -5.22
C GLN A 61 -2.97 -7.09 -5.19
N LYS A 62 -3.83 -7.40 -6.18
CA LYS A 62 -4.54 -8.69 -6.25
C LYS A 62 -3.70 -9.87 -6.76
N ALA A 63 -2.64 -9.60 -7.53
CA ALA A 63 -1.81 -10.63 -8.16
C ALA A 63 -0.36 -10.57 -7.65
N PRO A 64 0.34 -11.71 -7.53
CA PRO A 64 1.76 -11.72 -7.17
C PRO A 64 2.57 -10.75 -8.05
N THR A 65 3.47 -10.00 -7.43
CA THR A 65 4.37 -9.10 -8.15
C THR A 65 5.33 -9.90 -9.03
N LYS A 66 5.66 -9.37 -10.21
CA LYS A 66 6.73 -9.94 -11.02
C LYS A 66 8.05 -9.84 -10.24
N GLU A 67 8.80 -10.94 -10.18
CA GLU A 67 10.10 -10.94 -9.52
C GLU A 67 11.16 -10.29 -10.41
N ARG A 68 11.92 -9.34 -9.84
CA ARG A 68 13.05 -8.71 -10.52
C ARG A 68 14.30 -9.53 -10.28
N ILE A 69 14.66 -10.36 -11.24
CA ILE A 69 15.90 -11.16 -11.22
C ILE A 69 16.93 -10.63 -12.23
N THR A 70 18.21 -10.86 -11.95
CA THR A 70 19.30 -10.56 -12.88
C THR A 70 19.76 -11.86 -13.54
N ILE A 71 19.52 -12.00 -14.84
CA ILE A 71 19.93 -13.19 -15.63
C ILE A 71 20.79 -12.75 -16.81
N ARG A 72 21.71 -13.62 -17.24
CA ARG A 72 22.46 -13.44 -18.49
C ARG A 72 21.70 -14.12 -19.62
N LEU A 73 21.45 -13.39 -20.70
CA LEU A 73 20.81 -13.88 -21.92
C LEU A 73 21.76 -13.69 -23.10
N SER A 74 21.60 -14.51 -24.14
CA SER A 74 22.34 -14.37 -25.39
C SER A 74 22.09 -13.01 -26.04
N HIS A 75 23.11 -12.46 -26.70
CA HIS A 75 23.08 -11.10 -27.24
C HIS A 75 21.99 -10.91 -28.30
N ASP A 76 21.90 -11.86 -29.23
CA ASP A 76 20.91 -11.94 -30.30
C ASP A 76 19.46 -11.90 -29.79
N ILE A 77 19.16 -12.62 -28.71
CA ILE A 77 17.84 -12.62 -28.08
C ILE A 77 17.50 -11.23 -27.55
N VAL A 78 18.44 -10.60 -26.82
CA VAL A 78 18.21 -9.28 -26.22
C VAL A 78 18.05 -8.23 -27.31
N GLU A 79 18.86 -8.30 -28.38
CA GLU A 79 18.78 -7.39 -29.52
C GLU A 79 17.43 -7.53 -30.24
N HIS A 80 17.02 -8.77 -30.54
CA HIS A 80 15.73 -9.05 -31.17
C HIS A 80 14.59 -8.40 -30.40
N PHE A 81 14.48 -8.64 -29.09
CA PHE A 81 13.41 -8.03 -28.31
C PHE A 81 13.57 -6.52 -28.20
N ARG A 82 14.77 -5.96 -27.99
CA ARG A 82 14.95 -4.50 -27.92
C ARG A 82 14.52 -3.78 -29.20
N SER A 83 14.75 -4.38 -30.36
CA SER A 83 14.33 -3.82 -31.65
C SER A 83 12.81 -3.65 -31.77
N THR A 84 12.03 -4.41 -31.00
CA THR A 84 10.56 -4.29 -30.94
C THR A 84 10.08 -3.05 -30.15
N GLY A 85 10.99 -2.23 -29.60
CA GLY A 85 10.68 -0.96 -28.96
C GLY A 85 10.13 -1.06 -27.54
N GLY A 86 9.42 -0.02 -27.09
CA GLY A 86 8.86 0.06 -25.73
C GLY A 86 8.06 -1.19 -25.36
N GLY A 87 8.25 -1.70 -24.14
CA GLY A 87 7.57 -2.93 -23.69
C GLY A 87 8.25 -4.24 -24.10
N TRP A 88 9.47 -4.23 -24.64
CA TRP A 88 10.19 -5.45 -25.06
C TRP A 88 10.37 -6.48 -23.94
N GLN A 89 10.53 -6.05 -22.70
CA GLN A 89 10.60 -6.96 -21.54
C GLN A 89 9.27 -7.70 -21.30
N THR A 90 8.14 -7.04 -21.54
CA THR A 90 6.81 -7.65 -21.45
C THR A 90 6.63 -8.70 -22.54
N ARG A 91 7.01 -8.39 -23.78
CA ARG A 91 6.97 -9.37 -24.88
C ARG A 91 7.85 -10.59 -24.61
N MET A 92 9.02 -10.38 -24.02
CA MET A 92 9.91 -11.46 -23.61
C MET A 92 9.29 -12.34 -22.51
N ASP A 93 8.65 -11.75 -21.50
CA ASP A 93 7.90 -12.49 -20.45
C ASP A 93 6.74 -13.30 -21.06
N GLU A 94 6.01 -12.74 -22.03
CA GLU A 94 4.93 -13.44 -22.73
C GLU A 94 5.43 -14.64 -23.54
N ALA A 95 6.54 -14.48 -24.28
CA ALA A 95 7.17 -15.58 -25.02
C ALA A 95 7.60 -16.73 -24.10
N LEU A 96 8.18 -16.42 -22.93
CA LEU A 96 8.55 -17.42 -21.94
C LEU A 96 7.32 -18.15 -21.37
N ARG A 97 6.22 -17.43 -21.12
CA ARG A 97 4.95 -18.02 -20.67
C ARG A 97 4.35 -18.95 -21.72
N GLU A 98 4.39 -18.57 -22.99
CA GLU A 98 3.90 -19.39 -24.09
C GLU A 98 4.73 -20.67 -24.23
N TRP A 99 6.05 -20.56 -24.16
CA TRP A 99 6.96 -21.71 -24.17
C TRP A 99 6.65 -22.69 -23.03
N MET A 100 6.41 -22.21 -21.81
CA MET A 100 5.99 -23.05 -20.68
C MET A 100 4.65 -23.75 -20.93
N LYS A 101 3.65 -23.06 -21.49
CA LYS A 101 2.34 -23.65 -21.82
C LYS A 101 2.48 -24.74 -22.87
N GLY A 102 3.29 -24.52 -23.90
CA GLY A 102 3.57 -25.52 -24.94
C GLY A 102 4.23 -26.77 -24.37
N ARG A 103 5.21 -26.61 -23.47
CA ARG A 103 5.90 -27.73 -22.82
C ARG A 103 4.97 -28.54 -21.91
N ARG A 104 4.10 -27.86 -21.16
CA ARG A 104 3.10 -28.53 -20.32
C ARG A 104 2.09 -29.36 -21.13
N LYS A 105 1.67 -28.87 -22.30
CA LYS A 105 0.80 -29.62 -23.22
C LYS A 105 1.49 -30.86 -23.80
N LYS A 106 2.79 -30.77 -24.13
CA LYS A 106 3.56 -31.93 -24.63
C LYS A 106 3.80 -33.00 -23.56
N ALA A 107 3.91 -32.64 -22.29
CA ALA A 107 4.12 -33.60 -21.20
C ALA A 107 2.84 -34.31 -20.75
N ALA A 108 1.66 -33.78 -21.10
CA ALA A 108 0.34 -34.34 -20.77
C ALA A 108 -0.29 -35.15 -21.92
N LYS A 109 0.46 -35.38 -23.01
CA LYS A 109 0.09 -36.21 -24.16
C LYS A 109 1.02 -37.41 -24.19
#